data_AF-A0A543Q6K2-F1
#
_entry.id   AF-A0A543Q6K2-F1
#
_cell.length_a   1.000
_cell.length_b   1.000
_cell.length_c   1.000
_cell.angle_alpha   90.00
_cell.angle_beta   90.00
_cell.angle_gamma   90.00
#
_symmetry.space_group_name_H-M   'P 1'
#
loop_
_entity.id
_entity.type
_entity.pdbx_description
1 polymer ?
#
loop_
_entity_poly.entity_id
_entity_poly.type
_entity_poly.pdbx_seq_one_letter_code
_entity_poly.pdbx_strand_id
1 'polypeptide(L)'
;MFNVKFYLCSKVFKDELRSHYQDNGIEKTDLFHYVYGLLHSLEYRETYAPDFRAFAEDGKNLMDLHPGYEEIEPWPLEEVWSGDKRDYAVQKIRFPKKVERGSIVYTNALTLKGIPEEVYAYVVNGKSPVEWVMEHYSVRVDKASGIENDANRMLEEIGNERCIVELIGCVVRVSVETQAILKTLGEIKNVI
;
A
#
# COMPACT_ATOMS: atom_id res chain seq x y z
N MET A 1 14.25 14.64 -7.44
CA MET A 1 13.93 13.68 -8.51
C MET A 1 12.47 13.23 -8.32
N PHE A 2 11.53 14.06 -8.74
CA PHE A 2 10.08 13.78 -8.67
C PHE A 2 9.62 13.35 -10.05
N ASN A 3 9.41 12.04 -10.31
CA ASN A 3 8.75 11.65 -11.56
C ASN A 3 8.12 10.23 -11.63
N VAL A 4 7.88 9.56 -10.51
CA VAL A 4 7.27 8.21 -10.53
C VAL A 4 5.90 8.15 -9.84
N LYS A 5 5.54 9.12 -8.98
CA LYS A 5 4.27 9.11 -8.22
C LYS A 5 3.01 9.44 -9.05
N PHE A 6 3.11 10.16 -10.17
CA PHE A 6 1.94 10.47 -11.02
C PHE A 6 1.54 9.35 -12.00
N TYR A 7 2.44 8.42 -12.32
CA TYR A 7 2.24 7.48 -13.42
C TYR A 7 1.25 6.34 -13.13
N LEU A 8 0.95 6.08 -11.86
CA LEU A 8 0.19 4.91 -11.43
C LEU A 8 -1.25 5.20 -11.07
N CYS A 9 -1.53 6.37 -10.48
CA CYS A 9 -2.90 6.87 -10.31
C CYS A 9 -3.61 6.98 -11.66
N SER A 10 -2.90 7.36 -12.73
CA SER A 10 -3.47 7.50 -14.08
C SER A 10 -3.87 6.18 -14.75
N LYS A 11 -3.34 5.02 -14.34
CA LYS A 11 -3.73 3.74 -14.98
C LYS A 11 -5.02 3.20 -14.37
N VAL A 12 -5.10 3.17 -13.04
CA VAL A 12 -6.31 2.73 -12.31
C VAL A 12 -7.49 3.64 -12.63
N PHE A 13 -7.27 4.96 -12.55
CA PHE A 13 -8.30 5.94 -12.87
C PHE A 13 -8.78 5.86 -14.33
N LYS A 14 -7.88 5.50 -15.26
CA LYS A 14 -8.26 5.32 -16.66
C LYS A 14 -9.18 4.12 -16.84
N ASP A 15 -8.85 2.99 -16.22
CA ASP A 15 -9.66 1.78 -16.35
C ASP A 15 -11.04 1.98 -15.70
N GLU A 16 -11.11 2.74 -14.59
CA GLU A 16 -12.38 3.17 -13.97
C GLU A 16 -13.22 4.05 -14.91
N LEU A 17 -12.63 5.08 -15.53
CA LEU A 17 -13.35 5.96 -16.47
C LEU A 17 -13.84 5.19 -17.71
N ARG A 18 -13.02 4.30 -18.27
CA ARG A 18 -13.42 3.44 -19.40
C ARG A 18 -14.62 2.58 -19.04
N SER A 19 -14.62 2.00 -17.83
CA SER A 19 -15.73 1.20 -17.33
C SER A 19 -16.98 2.04 -17.10
N HIS A 20 -16.84 3.22 -16.49
CA HIS A 20 -17.96 4.11 -16.13
C HIS A 20 -18.64 4.68 -17.38
N TYR A 21 -17.85 5.20 -18.32
CA TYR A 21 -18.34 5.82 -19.56
C TYR A 21 -18.55 4.83 -20.71
N GLN A 22 -18.23 3.55 -20.51
CA GLN A 22 -18.28 2.49 -21.53
C GLN A 22 -17.48 2.83 -22.80
N ASP A 23 -16.40 3.58 -22.65
CA ASP A 23 -15.55 4.04 -23.74
C ASP A 23 -14.12 3.51 -23.58
N ASN A 24 -13.78 2.47 -24.33
CA ASN A 24 -12.43 1.89 -24.32
C ASN A 24 -11.37 2.75 -25.02
N GLY A 25 -11.79 3.82 -25.72
CA GLY A 25 -10.94 4.75 -26.45
C GLY A 25 -10.27 5.81 -25.57
N ILE A 26 -10.69 5.98 -24.31
CA ILE A 26 -10.11 6.97 -23.38
C ILE A 26 -8.63 6.68 -23.18
N GLU A 27 -7.75 7.59 -23.58
CA GLU A 27 -6.30 7.48 -23.42
C GLU A 27 -5.79 8.19 -22.17
N LYS A 28 -4.54 7.92 -21.79
CA LYS A 28 -3.93 8.57 -20.61
C LYS A 28 -3.90 10.10 -20.72
N THR A 29 -3.73 10.62 -21.94
CA THR A 29 -3.76 12.07 -22.20
C THR A 29 -5.13 12.67 -21.92
N ASP A 30 -6.20 11.92 -22.18
CA ASP A 30 -7.57 12.38 -21.97
C ASP A 30 -7.87 12.54 -20.48
N LEU A 31 -7.26 11.74 -19.61
CA LEU A 31 -7.35 11.94 -18.15
C LEU A 31 -6.78 13.30 -17.73
N PHE A 32 -5.61 13.68 -18.26
CA PHE A 32 -5.01 14.97 -17.95
C PHE A 32 -5.87 16.12 -18.47
N HIS A 33 -6.37 16.03 -19.70
CA HIS A 33 -7.26 17.04 -20.27
C HIS A 33 -8.58 17.15 -19.51
N TYR A 34 -9.17 16.02 -19.14
CA TYR A 34 -10.41 15.94 -18.37
C TYR A 34 -10.26 16.59 -16.99
N VAL A 35 -9.26 16.17 -16.21
CA VAL A 35 -8.99 16.75 -14.88
C VAL A 35 -8.66 18.24 -15.01
N TYR A 36 -7.88 18.64 -16.01
CA TYR A 36 -7.56 20.04 -16.24
C TYR A 36 -8.81 20.88 -16.55
N GLY A 37 -9.69 20.40 -17.43
CA GLY A 37 -10.97 21.05 -17.72
C GLY A 37 -11.87 21.13 -16.50
N LEU A 38 -11.97 20.05 -15.73
CA LEU A 38 -12.77 19.97 -14.50
C LEU A 38 -12.29 20.99 -13.46
N LEU A 39 -10.97 21.09 -13.23
CA LEU A 39 -10.36 22.05 -12.30
C LEU A 39 -10.53 23.51 -12.74
N HIS A 40 -10.84 23.77 -14.01
CA HIS A 40 -11.12 25.13 -14.53
C HIS A 40 -12.61 25.44 -14.62
N SER A 41 -13.51 24.48 -14.39
CA SER A 41 -14.94 24.76 -14.28
C SER A 41 -15.23 25.57 -13.02
N LEU A 42 -15.79 26.77 -13.20
CA LEU A 42 -16.16 27.64 -12.07
C LEU A 42 -17.20 26.96 -11.18
N GLU A 43 -18.22 26.35 -11.79
CA GLU A 43 -19.25 25.59 -11.08
C GLU A 43 -18.66 24.44 -10.26
N TYR A 44 -17.69 23.72 -10.83
CA TYR A 44 -17.01 22.64 -10.11
C TYR A 44 -16.24 23.19 -8.90
N ARG A 45 -15.51 24.29 -9.09
CA ARG A 45 -14.74 24.94 -8.01
C ARG A 45 -15.64 25.54 -6.94
N GLU A 46 -16.82 26.03 -7.25
CA GLU A 46 -17.72 26.61 -6.24
C GLU A 46 -18.51 25.53 -5.50
N THR A 47 -18.89 24.45 -6.19
CA THR A 47 -19.73 23.39 -5.63
C THR A 47 -18.93 22.33 -4.89
N TYR A 48 -17.77 21.97 -5.44
CA TYR A 48 -16.96 20.82 -5.01
C TYR A 48 -15.58 21.25 -4.50
N ALA A 49 -15.29 22.56 -4.35
CA ALA A 49 -14.06 22.96 -3.68
C ALA A 49 -14.07 22.38 -2.27
N PRO A 50 -13.10 21.51 -1.97
CA PRO A 50 -12.99 21.02 -0.62
C PRO A 50 -12.64 22.18 0.33
N ASP A 51 -12.94 22.01 1.61
CA ASP A 51 -12.34 22.87 2.61
C ASP A 51 -10.81 22.73 2.52
N PHE A 52 -10.18 23.77 1.98
CA PHE A 52 -8.75 23.78 1.73
C PHE A 52 -7.95 23.46 3.00
N ARG A 53 -8.43 23.91 4.17
CA ARG A 53 -7.73 23.66 5.44
C ARG A 53 -7.84 22.22 5.87
N ALA A 54 -9.03 21.63 5.76
CA ALA A 54 -9.21 20.20 6.03
C ALA A 54 -8.33 19.33 5.11
N PHE A 55 -8.36 19.58 3.80
CA PHE A 55 -7.51 18.82 2.86
C PHE A 55 -6.02 19.02 3.07
N ALA A 56 -5.60 20.25 3.40
CA ALA A 56 -4.19 20.52 3.69
C ALA A 56 -3.75 19.82 4.98
N GLU A 57 -4.63 19.71 5.97
CA GLU A 57 -4.38 18.98 7.22
C GLU A 57 -4.29 17.48 6.99
N ASP A 58 -5.25 16.88 6.28
CA ASP A 58 -5.20 15.46 5.92
C ASP A 58 -3.96 15.12 5.05
N GLY A 59 -3.64 16.00 4.10
CA GLY A 59 -2.44 15.88 3.28
C GLY A 59 -1.15 15.96 4.12
N LYS A 60 -1.12 16.81 5.14
CA LYS A 60 -0.03 16.87 6.11
C LYS A 60 0.05 15.57 6.91
N ASN A 61 -1.07 15.04 7.41
CA ASN A 61 -1.11 13.79 8.17
C ASN A 61 -0.55 12.61 7.36
N LEU A 62 -0.91 12.51 6.07
CA LEU A 62 -0.35 11.50 5.18
C LEU A 62 1.17 11.70 4.95
N MET A 63 1.61 12.96 4.84
CA MET A 63 3.01 13.29 4.64
C MET A 63 3.87 13.06 5.88
N ASP A 64 3.31 13.17 7.09
CA ASP A 64 3.99 12.83 8.34
C ASP A 64 4.05 11.30 8.51
N LEU A 65 3.01 10.57 8.07
CA LEU A 65 2.90 9.12 8.19
C LEU A 65 3.83 8.34 7.23
N HIS A 66 3.86 8.70 5.95
CA HIS A 66 4.47 7.85 4.91
C HIS A 66 6.00 7.81 4.89
N PRO A 67 6.76 8.89 5.15
CA PRO A 67 8.21 8.85 5.17
C PRO A 67 8.77 8.07 6.36
N GLY A 68 8.10 8.13 7.52
CA GLY A 68 8.50 7.44 8.76
C GLY A 68 7.90 6.04 8.91
N TYR A 69 7.48 5.41 7.81
CA TYR A 69 6.72 4.15 7.87
C TYR A 69 7.50 2.99 8.51
N GLU A 70 8.83 3.04 8.58
CA GLU A 70 9.65 1.99 9.20
C GLU A 70 9.83 2.22 10.71
N GLU A 71 9.59 3.43 11.19
CA GLU A 71 9.85 3.87 12.57
C GLU A 71 8.56 4.00 13.41
N ILE A 72 7.39 3.84 12.78
CA ILE A 72 6.10 3.86 13.48
C ILE A 72 5.93 2.62 14.36
N GLU A 73 5.17 2.77 15.46
CA GLU A 73 4.79 1.64 16.31
C GLU A 73 4.07 0.56 15.47
N PRO A 74 4.63 -0.67 15.38
CA PRO A 74 4.05 -1.71 14.55
C PRO A 74 2.61 -2.05 14.94
N TRP A 75 1.82 -2.50 13.97
CA TRP A 75 0.56 -3.16 14.27
C TRP A 75 0.84 -4.45 15.08
N PRO A 76 0.09 -4.72 16.17
CA PRO A 76 0.35 -5.85 17.04
C PRO A 76 -0.09 -7.17 16.39
N LEU A 77 0.78 -7.73 15.55
CA LEU A 77 0.56 -9.02 14.91
C LEU A 77 0.68 -10.15 15.94
N GLU A 78 -0.21 -11.12 15.83
CA GLU A 78 -0.12 -12.36 16.61
C GLU A 78 0.80 -13.35 15.90
N GLU A 79 1.85 -13.80 16.58
CA GLU A 79 2.78 -14.81 16.09
C GLU A 79 2.38 -16.21 16.51
N VAL A 80 1.93 -17.00 15.54
CA VAL A 80 1.55 -18.40 15.74
C VAL A 80 2.65 -19.31 15.20
N TRP A 81 3.35 -19.95 16.12
CA TRP A 81 4.44 -20.87 15.82
C TRP A 81 3.98 -22.33 15.81
N SER A 82 4.50 -23.11 14.87
CA SER A 82 4.45 -24.56 14.90
C SER A 82 5.77 -25.11 15.44
N GLY A 83 5.69 -25.84 16.56
CA GLY A 83 6.87 -26.37 17.27
C GLY A 83 7.62 -25.32 18.09
N ASP A 84 8.80 -25.71 18.59
CA ASP A 84 9.55 -24.95 19.60
C ASP A 84 10.67 -24.08 19.01
N LYS A 85 11.17 -24.40 17.80
CA LYS A 85 12.22 -23.61 17.16
C LYS A 85 11.65 -22.25 16.75
N ARG A 86 12.34 -21.17 17.12
CA ARG A 86 12.07 -19.80 16.66
C ARG A 86 13.13 -19.47 15.63
N ASP A 87 12.69 -19.25 14.41
CA ASP A 87 13.54 -19.02 13.25
C ASP A 87 12.82 -18.08 12.30
N TYR A 88 13.35 -16.87 12.17
CA TYR A 88 12.78 -15.81 11.34
C TYR A 88 13.39 -15.77 9.94
N ALA A 89 14.29 -16.70 9.59
CA ALA A 89 14.87 -16.76 8.26
C ALA A 89 13.78 -17.00 7.22
N VAL A 90 13.56 -15.99 6.39
CA VAL A 90 12.50 -15.98 5.40
C VAL A 90 12.90 -16.80 4.18
N GLN A 91 11.93 -17.50 3.60
CA GLN A 91 12.11 -18.14 2.29
C GLN A 91 11.09 -17.56 1.32
N LYS A 92 9.82 -17.63 1.68
CA LYS A 92 8.73 -17.08 0.87
C LYS A 92 7.54 -16.74 1.74
N ILE A 93 7.22 -15.46 1.83
CA ILE A 93 6.02 -14.96 2.51
C ILE A 93 4.82 -15.13 1.59
N ARG A 94 3.71 -15.66 2.11
CA ARG A 94 2.51 -15.92 1.32
C ARG A 94 1.25 -15.89 2.16
N PHE A 95 0.11 -15.64 1.53
CA PHE A 95 -1.18 -15.95 2.13
C PHE A 95 -1.32 -17.47 2.31
N PRO A 96 -1.99 -17.95 3.37
CA PRO A 96 -2.30 -19.38 3.50
C PRO A 96 -3.14 -19.88 2.33
N LYS A 97 -4.11 -19.06 1.88
CA LYS A 97 -4.97 -19.27 0.72
C LYS A 97 -5.21 -17.94 0.02
N LYS A 98 -5.50 -17.96 -1.29
CA LYS A 98 -5.70 -16.73 -2.11
C LYS A 98 -6.76 -15.76 -1.55
N VAL A 99 -7.79 -16.29 -0.89
CA VAL A 99 -8.91 -15.51 -0.33
C VAL A 99 -8.72 -15.14 1.13
N GLU A 100 -7.74 -15.73 1.82
CA GLU A 100 -7.50 -15.48 3.24
C GLU A 100 -6.57 -14.28 3.41
N ARG A 101 -7.08 -13.22 4.04
CA ARG A 101 -6.38 -11.93 4.18
C ARG A 101 -6.10 -11.54 5.63
N GLY A 102 -6.68 -12.23 6.61
CA GLY A 102 -6.43 -11.98 8.03
C GLY A 102 -5.09 -12.49 8.56
N SER A 103 -4.32 -13.21 7.74
CA SER A 103 -3.07 -13.84 8.13
C SER A 103 -2.10 -14.01 6.96
N ILE A 104 -0.81 -14.15 7.28
CA ILE A 104 0.25 -14.49 6.33
C ILE A 104 1.17 -15.56 6.92
N VAL A 105 1.56 -16.51 6.08
CA VAL A 105 2.61 -17.49 6.39
C VAL A 105 3.94 -16.80 6.11
N TYR A 106 4.70 -16.52 7.17
CA TYR A 106 5.98 -15.83 7.11
C TYR A 106 7.13 -16.81 6.85
N THR A 107 7.20 -17.88 7.64
CA THR A 107 8.02 -19.07 7.36
C THR A 107 7.14 -20.32 7.38
N ASN A 108 7.72 -21.50 7.11
CA ASN A 108 6.98 -22.75 7.29
C ASN A 108 6.59 -22.99 8.76
N ALA A 109 7.28 -22.35 9.71
CA ALA A 109 7.03 -22.50 11.14
C ALA A 109 6.20 -21.35 11.74
N LEU A 110 6.27 -20.13 11.18
CA LEU A 110 5.63 -18.92 11.70
C LEU A 110 4.50 -18.42 10.79
N THR A 111 3.31 -18.24 11.36
CA THR A 111 2.18 -17.52 10.78
C THR A 111 1.90 -16.25 11.57
N LEU A 112 1.80 -15.11 10.88
CA LEU A 112 1.40 -13.83 11.45
C LEU A 112 -0.11 -13.64 11.24
N LYS A 113 -0.84 -13.33 12.31
CA LYS A 113 -2.29 -13.11 12.31
C LYS A 113 -2.66 -11.72 12.82
N GLY A 114 -3.93 -11.35 12.65
CA GLY A 114 -4.48 -10.10 13.14
C GLY A 114 -4.35 -8.94 12.16
N ILE A 115 -4.19 -9.24 10.87
CA ILE A 115 -4.12 -8.22 9.81
C ILE A 115 -5.57 -7.82 9.42
N PRO A 116 -5.97 -6.55 9.57
CA PRO A 116 -7.29 -6.10 9.13
C PRO A 116 -7.45 -6.19 7.60
N GLU A 117 -8.60 -6.66 7.11
CA GLU A 117 -8.82 -6.80 5.66
C GLU A 117 -8.79 -5.46 4.91
N GLU A 118 -9.15 -4.36 5.57
CA GLU A 118 -9.13 -3.02 4.98
C GLU A 118 -7.74 -2.55 4.56
N VAL A 119 -6.68 -3.12 5.11
CA VAL A 119 -5.28 -2.85 4.70
C VAL A 119 -5.07 -3.09 3.22
N TYR A 120 -5.75 -4.09 2.65
CA TYR A 120 -5.58 -4.44 1.24
C TYR A 120 -6.30 -3.49 0.27
N ALA A 121 -7.16 -2.59 0.78
CA ALA A 121 -7.77 -1.52 -0.02
C ALA A 121 -6.80 -0.37 -0.28
N TYR A 122 -5.79 -0.18 0.58
CA TYR A 122 -4.73 0.78 0.31
C TYR A 122 -3.74 0.21 -0.71
N VAL A 123 -3.84 0.66 -1.96
CA VAL A 123 -3.06 0.13 -3.09
C VAL A 123 -2.05 1.17 -3.57
N VAL A 124 -0.77 0.77 -3.58
CA VAL A 124 0.33 1.52 -4.19
C VAL A 124 0.85 0.69 -5.35
N ASN A 125 0.84 1.22 -6.58
CA ASN A 125 1.37 0.51 -7.75
C ASN A 125 0.75 -0.90 -7.98
N GLY A 126 -0.55 -1.04 -7.74
CA GLY A 126 -1.30 -2.28 -8.00
C GLY A 126 -1.18 -3.37 -6.92
N LYS A 127 -0.50 -3.09 -5.80
CA LYS A 127 -0.45 -3.97 -4.62
C LYS A 127 -0.60 -3.19 -3.32
N SER A 128 -1.06 -3.86 -2.27
CA SER A 128 -0.98 -3.30 -0.92
C SER A 128 0.48 -3.22 -0.43
N PRO A 129 0.81 -2.32 0.52
CA PRO A 129 2.12 -2.31 1.16
C PRO A 129 2.53 -3.67 1.75
N VAL A 130 1.58 -4.40 2.35
CA VAL A 130 1.82 -5.76 2.84
C VAL A 130 2.25 -6.69 1.70
N GLU A 131 1.56 -6.66 0.56
CA GLU A 131 1.92 -7.49 -0.60
C GLU A 131 3.26 -7.08 -1.24
N TRP A 132 3.65 -5.82 -1.14
CA TRP A 132 5.00 -5.38 -1.54
C TRP A 132 6.08 -5.99 -0.64
N VAL A 133 5.87 -5.96 0.68
CA VAL A 133 6.81 -6.60 1.63
C VAL A 133 6.90 -8.09 1.34
N MET A 134 5.76 -8.76 1.13
CA MET A 134 5.73 -10.18 0.78
C MET A 134 6.54 -10.52 -0.48
N GLU A 135 6.48 -9.67 -1.51
CA GLU A 135 7.21 -9.89 -2.76
C GLU A 135 8.71 -9.62 -2.63
N HIS A 136 9.10 -8.52 -1.98
CA HIS A 136 10.50 -8.06 -1.96
C HIS A 136 11.33 -8.64 -0.82
N TYR A 137 10.71 -9.01 0.30
CA TYR A 137 11.38 -9.58 1.46
C TYR A 137 11.24 -11.10 1.51
N SER A 138 11.30 -11.73 0.33
CA SER A 138 11.38 -13.17 0.15
C SER A 138 12.67 -13.51 -0.61
N VAL A 139 13.16 -14.74 -0.49
CA VAL A 139 14.28 -15.22 -1.31
C VAL A 139 13.81 -15.42 -2.74
N ARG A 140 14.43 -14.73 -3.70
CA ARG A 140 14.07 -14.82 -5.12
C ARG A 140 15.30 -14.67 -6.00
N VAL A 141 15.38 -15.51 -7.01
CA VAL A 141 16.33 -15.35 -8.12
C VAL A 141 15.62 -14.71 -9.30
N ASP A 142 16.13 -13.58 -9.78
CA ASP A 142 15.66 -12.99 -11.03
C ASP A 142 16.06 -13.90 -12.21
N LYS A 143 15.09 -14.27 -13.05
CA LYS A 143 15.34 -15.25 -14.11
C LYS A 143 16.18 -14.70 -15.26
N ALA A 144 16.13 -13.39 -15.50
CA ALA A 144 16.82 -12.77 -16.63
C ALA A 144 18.30 -12.53 -16.31
N SER A 145 18.59 -12.03 -15.10
CA SER A 145 19.93 -11.70 -14.64
C SER A 145 20.61 -12.82 -13.85
N GLY A 146 19.85 -13.77 -13.29
CA GLY A 146 20.35 -14.79 -12.36
C GLY A 146 20.72 -14.24 -10.98
N ILE A 147 20.46 -12.96 -10.72
CA ILE A 147 20.80 -12.31 -9.45
C ILE A 147 19.82 -12.79 -8.38
N GLU A 148 20.38 -13.33 -7.29
CA GLU A 148 19.63 -13.68 -6.09
C GLU A 148 19.42 -12.43 -5.23
N ASN A 149 18.15 -12.17 -4.91
CA ASN A 149 17.73 -11.27 -3.87
C ASN A 149 17.32 -12.13 -2.66
N ASP A 150 18.16 -12.10 -1.62
CA ASP A 150 17.93 -12.81 -0.37
C ASP A 150 17.82 -11.79 0.77
N ALA A 151 16.60 -11.59 1.26
CA ALA A 151 16.30 -10.66 2.34
C ALA A 151 16.97 -11.04 3.67
N ASN A 152 17.39 -12.29 3.86
CA ASN A 152 18.09 -12.72 5.08
C ASN A 152 19.48 -12.12 5.19
N ARG A 153 20.14 -11.79 4.08
CA ARG A 153 21.46 -11.14 4.10
C ARG A 153 21.39 -9.77 4.79
N MET A 154 20.29 -9.06 4.57
CA MET A 154 20.00 -7.81 5.28
C MET A 154 19.77 -8.04 6.78
N LEU A 155 19.10 -9.13 7.17
CA LEU A 155 18.91 -9.47 8.59
C LEU A 155 20.24 -9.70 9.31
N GLU A 156 21.19 -10.37 8.67
CA GLU A 156 22.53 -10.61 9.20
C GLU A 156 23.29 -9.29 9.44
N GLU A 157 23.19 -8.33 8.51
CA GLU A 157 23.83 -7.02 8.63
C GLU A 157 23.19 -6.15 9.71
N ILE A 158 21.85 -6.17 9.83
CA ILE A 158 21.10 -5.38 10.82
C ILE A 158 21.23 -5.98 12.23
N GLY A 159 21.44 -7.29 12.34
CA GLY A 159 21.51 -8.00 13.63
C GLY A 159 20.17 -8.11 14.36
N ASN A 160 19.06 -7.81 13.68
CA ASN A 160 17.69 -7.98 14.18
C ASN A 160 16.95 -8.99 13.29
N GLU A 161 16.82 -10.23 13.77
CA GLU A 161 16.13 -11.30 13.06
C GLU A 161 14.63 -11.02 12.83
N ARG A 162 14.03 -10.11 13.61
CA ARG A 162 12.60 -9.78 13.55
C ARG A 162 12.28 -8.59 12.64
N CYS A 163 13.28 -7.95 12.03
CA CYS A 163 13.05 -6.65 11.38
C CYS A 163 12.01 -6.72 10.24
N ILE A 164 11.87 -7.86 9.55
CA ILE A 164 10.84 -8.03 8.51
C ILE A 164 9.46 -8.22 9.14
N VAL A 165 9.34 -8.94 10.27
CA VAL A 165 8.06 -9.07 11.00
C VAL A 165 7.60 -7.70 11.52
N GLU A 166 8.53 -6.92 12.06
CA GLU A 166 8.29 -5.54 12.52
C GLU A 166 7.87 -4.66 11.34
N LEU A 167 8.59 -4.71 10.22
CA LEU A 167 8.25 -4.00 8.99
C LEU A 167 6.83 -4.33 8.50
N ILE A 168 6.43 -5.60 8.52
CA ILE A 168 5.06 -6.02 8.17
C ILE A 168 4.06 -5.32 9.11
N GLY A 169 4.32 -5.34 10.43
CA GLY A 169 3.49 -4.63 11.41
C GLY A 169 3.41 -3.13 11.10
N CYS A 170 4.52 -2.50 10.76
CA CYS A 170 4.54 -1.08 10.42
C CYS A 170 3.74 -0.77 9.14
N VAL A 171 3.90 -1.54 8.07
CA VAL A 171 3.12 -1.31 6.84
C VAL A 171 1.63 -1.63 7.02
N VAL A 172 1.27 -2.55 7.92
CA VAL A 172 -0.13 -2.77 8.34
C VAL A 172 -0.66 -1.52 9.04
N ARG A 173 0.07 -0.98 10.04
CA ARG A 173 -0.28 0.24 10.76
C ARG A 173 -0.49 1.41 9.80
N VAL A 174 0.49 1.69 8.94
CA VAL A 174 0.41 2.77 7.94
C VAL A 174 -0.78 2.60 7.02
N SER A 175 -1.10 1.36 6.62
CA SER A 175 -2.25 1.11 5.74
C SER A 175 -3.57 1.38 6.45
N VAL A 176 -3.74 0.94 7.69
CA VAL A 176 -4.94 1.23 8.50
C VAL A 176 -5.11 2.73 8.71
N GLU A 177 -4.05 3.43 9.12
CA GLU A 177 -4.10 4.87 9.37
C GLU A 177 -4.33 5.66 8.09
N THR A 178 -3.72 5.25 6.98
CA THR A 178 -4.00 5.84 5.67
C THR A 178 -5.48 5.65 5.31
N GLN A 179 -6.04 4.46 5.47
CA GLN A 179 -7.47 4.23 5.22
C GLN A 179 -8.37 5.06 6.15
N ALA A 180 -7.99 5.24 7.41
CA ALA A 180 -8.73 6.10 8.33
C ALA A 180 -8.72 7.56 7.86
N ILE A 181 -7.55 8.10 7.47
CA ILE A 181 -7.43 9.44 6.90
C ILE A 181 -8.22 9.54 5.61
N LEU A 182 -8.17 8.55 4.72
CA LEU A 182 -8.91 8.56 3.46
C LEU A 182 -10.44 8.53 3.65
N LYS A 183 -10.94 7.89 4.71
CA LYS A 183 -12.37 7.87 5.06
C LYS A 183 -12.86 9.24 5.56
N THR A 184 -11.98 10.03 6.16
CA THR A 184 -12.30 11.38 6.68
C THR A 184 -11.75 12.50 5.81
N LEU A 185 -10.94 12.15 4.80
CA LEU A 185 -10.29 13.05 3.86
C LEU A 185 -11.40 13.94 3.33
N GLY A 186 -11.24 15.25 3.53
CA GLY A 186 -12.33 16.21 3.40
C GLY A 186 -13.37 15.77 2.36
N GLU A 187 -14.61 15.58 2.79
CA GLU A 187 -15.63 15.15 1.84
C GLU A 187 -15.74 16.22 0.75
N ILE A 188 -15.66 15.79 -0.51
CA ILE A 188 -16.14 16.61 -1.60
C ILE A 188 -17.66 16.67 -1.40
N LYS A 189 -18.15 17.73 -0.75
CA LYS A 189 -19.57 17.87 -0.45
C LYS A 189 -20.37 17.82 -1.76
N ASN A 190 -21.35 16.91 -1.79
CA ASN A 190 -22.34 16.71 -2.86
C ASN A 190 -21.85 16.03 -4.14
N VAL A 191 -21.52 14.73 -4.11
CA VAL A 191 -21.63 13.92 -5.33
C VAL A 191 -23.09 13.46 -5.45
N ILE A 192 -23.84 14.02 -6.40
CA ILE A 192 -25.19 13.56 -6.78
C ILE A 192 -25.08 12.21 -7.47
#